data_AF-A0A660LSP6-F1
#
_entry.id   AF-A0A660LSP6-F1
#
_cell.length_a   1.000
_cell.length_b   1.000
_cell.length_c   1.000
_cell.angle_alpha   90.00
_cell.angle_beta   90.00
_cell.angle_gamma   90.00
#
_symmetry.space_group_name_H-M   'P 1'
#
loop_
_entity.id
_entity.type
_entity.pdbx_description
1 polymer ?
#
loop_
_entity_poly.entity_id
_entity_poly.type
_entity_poly.pdbx_seq_one_letter_code
_entity_poly.pdbx_strand_id
1 'polypeptide(L)'
;PPFSVFWGKMVLISSLIKSDYVVLGVIIMINSAIAIYYYLKLIVFMFLKEPIVKDKNLYTANISMALKVIVGIAVAGTAFSFLFSGAILEFIEHFVFASGF
;
A
#
# COMPACT_ATOMS: atom_id res chain seq x y z
N PRO A 1 5.58 2.51 -6.16
CA PRO A 1 5.75 1.23 -6.90
C PRO A 1 7.02 0.53 -6.43
N PRO A 2 6.95 -0.61 -5.71
CA PRO A 2 6.36 -1.89 -6.13
C PRO A 2 5.37 -2.50 -5.09
N PHE A 3 4.79 -1.67 -4.23
CA PHE A 3 3.99 -2.13 -3.09
C PHE A 3 2.64 -2.75 -3.45
N SER A 4 2.14 -3.63 -2.60
CA SER A 4 0.86 -4.33 -2.76
C SER A 4 -0.32 -3.45 -3.21
N VAL A 5 -0.54 -2.33 -2.51
CA VAL A 5 -1.66 -1.42 -2.77
C VAL A 5 -1.56 -0.72 -4.13
N PHE A 6 -0.34 -0.58 -4.68
CA PHE A 6 -0.16 0.01 -6.01
C PHE A 6 -0.76 -0.88 -7.10
N TRP A 7 -0.50 -2.19 -7.07
CA TRP A 7 -1.01 -3.14 -8.06
C TRP A 7 -2.53 -3.28 -8.02
N GLY A 8 -3.13 -3.32 -6.83
CA GLY A 8 -4.58 -3.34 -6.69
C GLY A 8 -5.26 -2.12 -7.32
N LYS A 9 -4.69 -0.92 -7.15
CA LYS A 9 -5.19 0.30 -7.80
C LYS A 9 -5.01 0.28 -9.31
N MET A 10 -3.89 -0.25 -9.80
CA MET A 10 -3.64 -0.35 -11.25
C MET A 10 -4.68 -1.25 -11.93
N VAL A 11 -4.96 -2.43 -11.35
CA VAL A 11 -5.99 -3.34 -11.85
C VAL A 11 -7.36 -2.66 -11.83
N LEU A 12 -7.74 -2.03 -10.71
CA LEU A 12 -9.01 -1.32 -10.59
C LEU A 12 -9.17 -0.22 -11.66
N ILE A 13 -8.15 0.63 -11.84
CA ILE A 13 -8.16 1.70 -12.84
C ILE A 13 -8.26 1.10 -14.26
N SER A 14 -7.53 0.02 -14.54
CA SER A 14 -7.60 -0.65 -15.84
C SER A 14 -8.99 -1.23 -16.14
N SER A 15 -9.67 -1.79 -15.13
CA SER A 15 -11.04 -2.28 -15.27
C SER A 15 -12.03 -1.14 -15.51
N LEU A 16 -11.87 -0.02 -14.80
CA LEU A 16 -12.71 1.17 -15.00
C LEU A 16 -12.58 1.73 -16.42
N ILE A 17 -11.36 1.78 -16.98
CA ILE A 17 -11.13 2.23 -18.36
C ILE A 17 -11.78 1.27 -19.36
N LYS A 18 -11.63 -0.05 -19.16
CA LYS A 18 -12.25 -1.08 -20.01
C LYS A 18 -13.79 -1.06 -19.98
N SER A 19 -14.37 -0.53 -18.90
CA SER A 19 -15.83 -0.42 -18.71
C SER A 19 -16.34 1.01 -18.95
N ASP A 20 -15.59 1.86 -19.67
CA ASP A 20 -15.96 3.24 -20.03
C ASP A 20 -16.14 4.23 -18.83
N TYR A 21 -15.69 3.87 -17.63
CA TYR A 21 -15.73 4.71 -16.42
C TYR A 21 -14.44 5.52 -16.21
N VAL A 22 -13.95 6.19 -17.26
CA VAL A 22 -12.66 6.90 -17.25
C VAL A 22 -12.61 8.01 -16.19
N VAL A 23 -13.70 8.76 -16.00
CA VAL A 23 -13.78 9.85 -15.01
C VAL A 23 -13.50 9.34 -13.60
N LEU A 24 -14.00 8.15 -13.26
CA LEU A 24 -13.77 7.53 -11.96
C LEU A 24 -12.29 7.16 -11.76
N GLY A 25 -11.65 6.65 -12.82
CA GLY A 25 -10.21 6.38 -12.84
C GLY A 25 -9.38 7.65 -12.56
N VAL A 26 -9.74 8.78 -13.19
CA VAL A 26 -9.07 10.07 -12.98
C VAL A 26 -9.22 10.55 -11.54
N ILE A 27 -10.41 10.44 -10.95
CA ILE A 27 -10.65 10.81 -9.54
C ILE A 27 -9.73 10.01 -8.60
N ILE A 28 -9.60 8.70 -8.82
CA ILE A 28 -8.71 7.83 -8.03
C ILE A 28 -7.24 8.26 -8.17
N MET A 29 -6.81 8.61 -9.38
CA MET A 29 -5.45 9.08 -9.64
C MET A 29 -5.16 10.41 -8.94
N ILE A 30 -6.06 11.38 -9.03
CA ILE A 30 -5.91 12.70 -8.38
C ILE A 30 -5.85 12.54 -6.86
N ASN A 31 -6.76 11.76 -6.26
CA ASN A 31 -6.72 11.48 -4.83
C ASN A 31 -5.39 10.83 -4.41
N SER A 32 -4.86 9.93 -5.24
CA SER A 32 -3.56 9.30 -4.99
C SER A 32 -2.39 10.28 -5.13
N ALA A 33 -2.44 11.23 -6.06
CA ALA A 33 -1.43 12.26 -6.23
C ALA A 33 -1.39 13.22 -5.03
N ILE A 34 -2.56 13.64 -4.54
CA ILE A 34 -2.68 14.45 -3.31
C ILE A 34 -2.12 13.66 -2.11
N ALA A 35 -2.36 12.34 -2.08
CA ALA A 35 -1.86 11.47 -1.03
C ALA A 35 -0.34 11.39 -0.90
N ILE A 36 0.36 11.54 -2.01
CA ILE A 36 1.83 11.57 -2.01
C ILE A 36 2.35 12.68 -1.09
N TYR A 37 1.73 13.86 -1.08
CA TYR A 37 2.19 14.98 -0.24
C TYR A 37 2.15 14.63 1.25
N TYR A 38 1.00 14.16 1.76
CA TYR A 38 0.87 13.89 3.19
C TYR A 38 1.59 12.61 3.64
N TYR A 39 1.73 11.61 2.76
CA TYR A 39 2.54 10.41 3.06
C TYR A 39 4.04 10.72 3.06
N LEU A 40 4.55 11.48 2.08
CA LEU A 40 5.95 11.88 2.05
C LEU A 40 6.31 12.80 3.21
N LYS A 41 5.39 13.69 3.62
CA LYS A 41 5.58 14.54 4.79
C LYS A 41 5.96 13.71 6.03
N LEU A 42 5.33 12.55 6.26
CA LEU A 42 5.67 11.69 7.39
C LEU A 42 7.12 11.17 7.31
N ILE A 43 7.53 10.68 6.13
CA ILE A 43 8.89 10.17 5.88
C ILE A 43 9.93 11.28 6.11
N VAL A 44 9.66 12.49 5.62
CA VAL A 44 10.54 13.65 5.83
C VAL A 44 10.71 13.96 7.32
N PHE A 45 9.63 13.90 8.09
CA PHE A 45 9.71 14.12 9.53
C PHE A 45 10.44 13.00 10.28
N MET A 46 10.42 11.76 9.78
CA MET A 46 11.16 10.65 10.39
C MET A 46 12.67 10.67 10.11
N PHE A 47 13.09 11.06 8.90
CA PHE A 47 14.49 10.90 8.47
C PHE A 47 15.27 12.21 8.31
N LEU A 48 14.59 13.34 8.02
CA LEU A 48 15.25 14.61 7.69
C LEU A 48 15.11 15.69 8.76
N LYS A 49 14.20 15.52 9.73
CA LYS A 49 14.01 16.48 10.81
C LYS A 49 14.64 15.99 12.10
N GLU A 50 15.17 16.94 12.87
CA GLU A 50 15.66 16.65 14.22
C GLU A 50 14.51 16.26 15.17
N PRO A 51 14.77 15.33 16.09
CA PRO A 51 13.76 14.89 17.04
C PRO A 51 13.38 16.04 17.98
N ILE A 52 12.08 16.30 18.08
CA ILE A 52 11.52 17.36 18.94
C ILE A 52 11.74 17.01 20.42
N VAL A 53 11.74 15.70 20.73
CA VAL A 53 11.98 15.18 22.08
C VAL A 53 13.32 14.45 22.10
N LYS A 54 14.24 14.91 22.97
CA LYS A 54 15.58 14.32 23.14
C LYS A 54 15.59 13.05 23.97
N ASP A 55 14.50 12.75 24.69
CA ASP A 55 14.39 11.52 25.45
C ASP A 55 14.21 10.31 24.51
N LYS A 56 15.27 9.52 24.38
CA LYS A 56 15.28 8.31 23.56
C LYS A 56 14.38 7.21 24.12
N ASN A 57 14.09 7.22 25.43
CA ASN A 57 13.28 6.16 26.06
C ASN A 57 11.84 6.16 25.56
N LEU A 58 11.29 7.32 25.17
CA LEU A 58 9.93 7.39 24.61
C LEU A 58 9.76 6.59 23.32
N TYR A 59 10.80 6.52 22.49
CA TYR A 59 10.75 5.78 21.22
C TYR A 59 11.00 4.28 21.39
N THR A 60 11.59 3.87 22.52
CA THR A 60 12.01 2.47 22.75
C THR A 60 11.21 1.76 23.84
N ALA A 61 10.41 2.47 24.63
CA ALA A 61 9.70 1.94 25.79
C ALA A 61 8.79 0.73 25.49
N ASN A 62 8.25 0.63 24.27
CA ASN A 62 7.29 -0.41 23.87
C ASN A 62 7.79 -1.32 22.74
N ILE A 63 9.10 -1.41 22.54
CA ILE A 63 9.66 -2.29 21.51
C ILE A 63 9.71 -3.74 22.04
N SER A 64 8.70 -4.53 21.71
CA SER A 64 8.68 -5.98 21.97
C SER A 64 9.22 -6.77 20.78
N MET A 65 9.71 -8.00 21.02
CA MET A 65 10.16 -8.89 19.95
C MET A 65 9.01 -9.25 18.99
N ALA A 66 7.81 -9.47 19.52
CA ALA A 66 6.61 -9.74 18.73
C ALA A 66 6.29 -8.60 17.76
N LEU A 67 6.37 -7.34 18.22
CA LEU A 67 6.12 -6.17 17.36
C LEU A 67 7.12 -6.09 16.21
N LYS A 68 8.41 -6.32 16.48
CA LYS A 68 9.45 -6.33 15.44
C LYS A 68 9.18 -7.39 14.38
N VAL A 69 8.79 -8.60 14.79
CA VAL A 69 8.50 -9.71 13.87
C VAL A 69 7.28 -9.39 13.01
N ILE A 70 6.17 -8.95 13.63
CA ILE A 70 4.93 -8.63 12.91
C ILE A 70 5.17 -7.51 11.88
N VAL A 71 5.83 -6.42 12.29
CA VAL A 71 6.16 -5.31 11.39
C VAL A 71 7.12 -5.77 10.29
N GLY A 72 8.12 -6.58 10.63
CA GLY A 72 9.07 -7.14 9.65
C GLY A 72 8.38 -7.98 8.58
N ILE A 73 7.46 -8.87 8.98
CA ILE A 73 6.66 -9.68 8.06
C ILE A 73 5.76 -8.79 7.20
N ALA A 74 5.11 -7.78 7.77
CA ALA A 74 4.26 -6.85 7.02
C ALA A 74 5.06 -6.04 5.98
N VAL A 75 6.25 -5.56 6.34
CA VAL A 75 7.14 -4.86 5.40
C VAL A 75 7.58 -5.80 4.27
N ALA A 76 7.98 -7.04 4.60
CA ALA A 76 8.34 -8.03 3.59
C ALA A 76 7.15 -8.34 2.66
N GLY A 77 5.98 -8.65 3.22
CA GLY A 77 4.77 -8.94 2.44
C GLY A 77 4.37 -7.80 1.53
N THR A 78 4.42 -6.55 2.00
CA THR A 78 4.06 -5.38 1.18
C THR A 78 5.09 -5.08 0.10
N ALA A 79 6.39 -5.30 0.35
CA ALA A 79 7.48 -5.09 -0.60
C ALA A 79 7.54 -6.17 -1.69
N PHE A 80 7.32 -7.44 -1.32
CA PHE A 80 7.36 -8.58 -2.24
C PHE A 80 6.02 -8.94 -2.87
N SER A 81 4.94 -8.21 -2.52
CA SER A 81 3.59 -8.48 -3.02
C SER A 81 3.47 -8.50 -4.55
N PHE A 82 4.32 -7.77 -5.29
CA PHE A 82 4.24 -7.77 -6.75
C PHE A 82 4.48 -9.16 -7.36
N LEU A 83 5.26 -10.02 -6.70
CA LEU A 83 5.53 -11.39 -7.14
C LEU A 83 4.25 -12.26 -7.13
N PHE A 84 3.35 -11.99 -6.19
CA PHE A 84 2.13 -12.76 -5.98
C PHE A 84 0.90 -12.12 -6.63
N SER A 85 1.00 -10.88 -7.12
CA SER A 85 -0.16 -10.13 -7.63
C SER A 85 -0.87 -10.86 -8.77
N GLY A 86 -0.13 -11.49 -9.69
CA GLY A 86 -0.71 -12.27 -10.79
C GLY A 86 -1.46 -13.50 -10.30
N ALA A 87 -0.82 -14.32 -9.47
CA ALA A 87 -1.42 -15.53 -8.91
C ALA A 87 -2.68 -15.25 -8.07
N ILE A 88 -2.70 -14.13 -7.34
CA ILE A 88 -3.88 -13.70 -6.57
C ILE A 88 -5.03 -13.32 -7.50
N LEU A 89 -4.75 -12.62 -8.60
CA LEU A 89 -5.79 -12.23 -9.57
C LEU A 89 -6.39 -13.44 -10.27
N GLU A 90 -5.57 -14.38 -10.74
CA GLU A 90 -6.04 -15.64 -11.35
C GLU A 90 -6.91 -16.44 -10.39
N PHE A 91 -6.49 -16.53 -9.12
CA PHE A 91 -7.29 -17.17 -8.08
C PHE A 91 -8.65 -16.49 -7.91
N ILE A 92 -8.68 -15.16 -7.79
CA ILE A 92 -9.93 -14.40 -7.65
C ILE A 92 -10.82 -14.57 -8.88
N GLU A 93 -10.27 -14.46 -10.08
CA GLU A 93 -11.01 -14.63 -11.34
C GLU A 93 -11.69 -15.99 -11.44
N HIS A 94 -11.00 -17.06 -11.01
CA HIS A 94 -11.59 -18.40 -10.94
C HIS A 94 -12.83 -18.45 -10.05
N PHE A 95 -12.81 -17.82 -8.86
CA PHE A 95 -13.96 -17.78 -7.97
C PHE A 95 -15.10 -16.90 -8.50
N VAL A 96 -14.76 -15.77 -9.14
CA VAL A 96 -15.76 -14.89 -9.75
C VAL A 96 -16.51 -15.65 -10.84
N PHE A 97 -15.80 -16.34 -11.73
CA PHE A 97 -16.41 -17.15 -12.79
C PHE A 97 -17.27 -18.30 -12.23
N ALA A 98 -16.77 -19.00 -11.20
CA ALA A 98 -17.51 -20.07 -10.54
C ALA A 98 -18.80 -19.58 -9.84
N SER A 99 -18.87 -18.29 -9.48
CA SER A 99 -20.04 -17.64 -8.89
C SER A 99 -21.09 -17.17 -9.90
N GLY A 100 -20.84 -17.35 -11.20
CA GLY A 100 -21.78 -17.01 -12.28
C GLY A 100 -21.71 -15.54 -12.73
N PHE A 101 -20.63 -14.83 -12.40
CA PHE A 101 -20.28 -13.50 -12.90
C PHE A 101 -19.18 -13.57 -13.96
#